data_AF-A0A8J5JUH2-F1
#
_entry.id   AF-A0A8J5JUH2-F1
#
_cell.length_a   1.000
_cell.length_b   1.000
_cell.length_c   1.000
_cell.angle_alpha   90.00
_cell.angle_beta   90.00
_cell.angle_gamma   90.00
#
_symmetry.space_group_name_H-M   'P 1'
#
loop_
_entity.id
_entity.type
_entity.pdbx_description
1 polymer ?
#
loop_
_entity_poly.entity_id
_entity_poly.type
_entity_poly.pdbx_seq_one_letter_code
_entity_poly.pdbx_strand_id
1 'polypeptide(L)'
;MEDNTHINQGIALAELVSYTEDAHTDTEAVRVFKLADLTRMYTTRLEQLGTSVSGSVHSTDLKNRILTYFPDLQAHKEWHDIFLVFNEDVGPALRKPCDHDADYDAIVLARAASIVRKDMFRMETSFTVTFDSQYQESSDPNSLMAFVSMILHGPNITTLGNNDTGMFNCFVRCR
;
A
#
# COMPACT_ATOMS: atom_id res chain seq x y z
N MET A 1 28.12 -36.70 17.74
CA MET A 1 26.80 -36.06 17.88
C MET A 1 26.52 -35.42 16.54
N GLU A 2 26.10 -36.26 15.59
CA GLU A 2 25.97 -35.88 14.18
C GLU A 2 24.73 -35.01 13.97
N ASP A 3 25.01 -33.75 13.69
CA ASP A 3 24.30 -32.79 12.85
C ASP A 3 22.80 -33.01 12.55
N ASN A 4 21.95 -32.94 13.59
CA ASN A 4 20.50 -32.75 13.43
C ASN A 4 20.15 -31.47 12.63
N THR A 5 21.13 -30.57 12.43
CA THR A 5 21.01 -29.35 11.62
C THR A 5 20.53 -29.66 10.20
N HIS A 6 21.13 -30.64 9.51
CA HIS A 6 20.77 -30.94 8.12
C HIS A 6 19.34 -31.51 8.03
N ILE A 7 18.94 -32.33 9.00
CA ILE A 7 17.57 -32.87 9.10
C ILE A 7 16.57 -31.72 9.33
N ASN A 8 16.88 -30.82 10.25
CA ASN A 8 16.05 -29.66 10.57
C ASN A 8 15.93 -28.68 9.38
N GLN A 9 17.00 -28.48 8.62
CA GLN A 9 16.99 -27.70 7.37
C GLN A 9 16.12 -28.34 6.29
N GLY A 10 16.11 -29.67 6.20
CA GLY A 10 15.21 -30.41 5.32
C GLY A 10 13.74 -30.22 5.72
N ILE A 11 13.43 -30.38 7.02
CA ILE A 11 12.06 -30.21 7.55
C ILE A 11 11.56 -28.78 7.32
N ALA A 12 12.35 -27.77 7.70
CA ALA A 12 11.97 -26.37 7.53
C ALA A 12 11.76 -25.98 6.06
N LEU A 13 12.56 -26.54 5.14
CA LEU A 13 12.35 -26.31 3.70
C LEU A 13 11.07 -27.00 3.21
N ALA A 14 10.84 -28.25 3.60
CA ALA A 14 9.66 -29.00 3.18
C ALA A 14 8.36 -28.31 3.61
N GLU A 15 8.32 -27.76 4.83
CA GLU A 15 7.16 -26.99 5.31
C GLU A 15 6.98 -25.68 4.54
N LEU A 16 8.06 -25.00 4.16
CA LEU A 16 7.99 -23.79 3.35
C LEU A 16 7.49 -24.08 1.92
N VAL A 17 7.90 -25.22 1.35
CA VAL A 17 7.39 -25.73 0.07
C VAL A 17 5.90 -26.03 0.18
N SER A 18 5.46 -26.78 1.21
CA SER A 18 4.05 -27.07 1.45
C SER A 18 3.22 -25.79 1.61
N TYR A 19 3.72 -24.80 2.37
CA TYR A 19 3.07 -23.49 2.51
C TYR A 19 2.89 -22.78 1.16
N THR A 20 3.88 -22.89 0.28
CA THR A 20 3.85 -22.27 -1.06
C THR A 20 2.88 -23.01 -2.00
N GLU A 21 2.79 -24.34 -1.91
CA GLU A 21 1.85 -25.18 -2.66
C GLU A 21 0.41 -24.96 -2.22
N ASP A 22 0.14 -25.02 -0.92
CA ASP A 22 -1.19 -24.76 -0.36
C ASP A 22 -1.66 -23.37 -0.79
N ALA A 23 -0.73 -22.41 -0.79
CA ALA A 23 -1.00 -21.06 -1.22
C ALA A 23 -1.32 -20.97 -2.74
N HIS A 24 -0.70 -21.81 -3.57
CA HIS A 24 -0.96 -21.85 -5.00
C HIS A 24 -2.30 -22.50 -5.36
N THR A 25 -2.77 -23.49 -4.59
CA THR A 25 -4.06 -24.16 -4.86
C THR A 25 -5.29 -23.29 -4.62
N ASP A 26 -5.13 -22.19 -3.90
CA ASP A 26 -6.22 -21.34 -3.43
C ASP A 26 -6.48 -20.21 -4.45
N THR A 27 -7.40 -20.49 -5.38
CA THR A 27 -7.58 -19.90 -6.71
C THR A 27 -7.99 -18.41 -6.73
N GLU A 28 -8.31 -17.78 -5.59
CA GLU A 28 -8.85 -16.41 -5.57
C GLU A 28 -7.81 -15.28 -5.45
N ALA A 29 -6.53 -15.57 -5.20
CA ALA A 29 -5.54 -14.52 -4.96
C ALA A 29 -4.24 -14.72 -5.75
N VAL A 30 -3.83 -13.68 -6.48
CA VAL A 30 -2.48 -13.56 -7.05
C VAL A 30 -1.47 -13.50 -5.91
N ARG A 31 -0.65 -14.55 -5.76
CA ARG A 31 0.28 -14.66 -4.63
C ARG A 31 1.69 -14.29 -5.02
N VAL A 32 2.10 -13.13 -4.52
CA VAL A 32 3.45 -12.60 -4.60
C VAL A 32 4.12 -12.85 -3.26
N PHE A 33 5.18 -13.65 -3.23
CA PHE A 33 5.91 -13.97 -2.00
C PHE A 33 7.17 -13.12 -1.91
N LYS A 34 7.33 -12.35 -0.84
CA LYS A 34 8.57 -11.62 -0.60
C LYS A 34 9.63 -12.57 -0.03
N LEU A 35 10.81 -12.64 -0.65
CA LEU A 35 11.90 -13.52 -0.24
C LEU A 35 12.36 -13.25 1.21
N ALA A 36 12.30 -12.00 1.65
CA ALA A 36 12.62 -11.64 3.03
C ALA A 36 11.66 -12.33 4.04
N ASP A 37 10.37 -12.41 3.71
CA ASP A 37 9.38 -13.08 4.55
C ASP A 37 9.58 -14.59 4.57
N LEU A 38 9.85 -15.20 3.41
CA LEU A 38 10.18 -16.63 3.34
C LEU A 38 11.47 -16.96 4.12
N THR A 39 12.47 -16.09 4.04
CA THR A 39 13.73 -16.24 4.80
C THR A 39 13.47 -16.14 6.30
N ARG A 40 12.60 -15.22 6.74
CA ARG A 40 12.19 -15.12 8.14
C ARG A 40 11.45 -16.38 8.59
N MET A 41 10.45 -16.85 7.84
CA MET A 41 9.68 -18.07 8.17
C MET A 41 10.60 -19.28 8.30
N TYR A 42 11.52 -19.47 7.36
CA TYR A 42 12.50 -20.55 7.40
C TYR A 42 13.43 -20.45 8.62
N THR A 43 13.94 -19.25 8.94
CA THR A 43 14.80 -19.02 10.10
C THR A 43 14.07 -19.31 11.41
N THR A 44 12.85 -18.78 11.57
CA THR A 44 12.01 -19.04 12.73
C THR A 44 11.73 -20.53 12.89
N ARG A 45 11.49 -21.25 11.79
CA ARG A 45 11.26 -22.69 11.86
C ARG A 45 12.50 -23.47 12.28
N LEU A 46 13.68 -23.09 11.79
CA LEU A 46 14.95 -23.68 12.24
C LEU A 46 15.20 -23.50 13.74
N GLU A 47 14.91 -22.31 14.27
CA GLU A 47 15.02 -22.03 15.71
C GLU A 47 14.05 -22.89 16.53
N GLN A 48 12.80 -23.05 16.07
CA GLN A 48 11.80 -23.92 16.71
C GLN A 48 12.23 -25.40 16.73
N LEU A 49 12.95 -25.85 15.71
CA LEU A 49 13.50 -27.21 15.63
C LEU A 49 14.79 -27.39 16.46
N GLY A 50 15.17 -26.38 17.26
CA GLY A 50 16.35 -26.42 18.13
C GLY A 50 17.67 -26.16 17.39
N THR A 51 17.61 -25.60 16.19
CA THR A 51 18.82 -25.24 15.42
C THR A 51 19.17 -23.78 15.68
N SER A 52 20.28 -23.54 16.38
CA SER A 52 20.81 -22.18 16.56
C SER A 52 21.36 -21.67 15.24
N VAL A 53 20.64 -20.76 14.59
CA VAL A 53 21.12 -20.10 13.38
C VAL A 53 22.11 -19.00 13.79
N SER A 54 23.39 -19.36 13.91
CA SER A 54 24.46 -18.41 14.23
C SER A 54 24.86 -17.64 12.97
N GLY A 55 23.96 -16.76 12.49
CA GLY A 55 24.14 -15.96 11.28
C GLY A 55 22.83 -15.67 10.53
N SER A 56 22.88 -14.77 9.55
CA SER A 56 21.74 -14.57 8.63
C SER A 56 21.68 -15.72 7.63
N VAL A 57 20.52 -16.37 7.49
CA VAL A 57 20.31 -17.38 6.45
C VAL A 57 20.61 -16.76 5.09
N HIS A 58 21.40 -17.45 4.27
CA HIS A 58 21.76 -16.95 2.94
C HIS A 58 20.53 -16.99 2.03
N SER A 59 19.82 -15.86 1.94
CA SER A 59 18.55 -15.73 1.20
C SER A 59 18.67 -16.15 -0.27
N THR A 60 19.84 -15.96 -0.89
CA THR A 60 20.11 -16.44 -2.26
C THR A 60 20.10 -17.97 -2.37
N ASP A 61 20.64 -18.66 -1.36
CA ASP A 61 20.66 -20.13 -1.34
C ASP A 61 19.26 -20.68 -1.13
N LEU A 62 18.53 -20.14 -0.15
CA LEU A 62 17.14 -20.49 0.11
C LEU A 62 16.26 -20.26 -1.13
N LYS A 63 16.43 -19.11 -1.80
CA LYS A 63 15.74 -18.80 -3.07
C LYS A 63 16.00 -19.88 -4.12
N ASN A 64 17.26 -20.23 -4.36
CA ASN A 64 17.60 -21.23 -5.38
C ASN A 64 17.02 -22.60 -5.06
N ARG A 65 17.02 -22.98 -3.77
CA ARG A 65 16.39 -24.22 -3.30
C ARG A 65 14.89 -24.20 -3.58
N ILE A 66 14.18 -23.13 -3.22
CA ILE A 66 12.73 -22.99 -3.49
C ILE A 66 12.43 -23.07 -4.99
N LEU A 67 13.17 -22.34 -5.82
CA LEU A 67 13.01 -22.35 -7.29
C LEU A 67 13.27 -23.74 -7.91
N THR A 68 14.03 -24.61 -7.23
CA THR A 68 14.25 -25.99 -7.69
C THR A 68 12.99 -26.85 -7.53
N TYR A 69 12.16 -26.58 -6.52
CA TYR A 69 10.89 -27.30 -6.32
C TYR A 69 9.76 -26.75 -7.19
N PHE A 70 9.80 -25.45 -7.49
CA PHE A 70 8.78 -24.77 -8.30
C PHE A 70 9.38 -24.23 -9.61
N PRO A 71 9.40 -25.02 -10.69
CA PRO A 71 9.95 -24.56 -11.97
C PRO A 71 9.15 -23.40 -12.58
N ASP A 72 7.88 -23.27 -12.22
CA ASP A 72 6.98 -22.22 -12.71
C ASP A 72 7.04 -20.93 -11.87
N LEU A 73 7.79 -20.93 -10.76
CA LEU A 73 8.01 -19.78 -9.92
C LEU A 73 9.20 -18.96 -10.43
N GLN A 74 9.05 -17.65 -10.56
CA GLN A 74 10.12 -16.74 -10.97
C GLN A 74 10.43 -15.72 -9.89
N ALA A 75 11.72 -15.39 -9.77
CA ALA A 75 12.19 -14.34 -8.89
C ALA A 75 12.26 -13.00 -9.62
N HIS A 76 11.44 -12.05 -9.22
CA HIS A 76 11.42 -10.67 -9.68
C HIS A 76 12.09 -9.77 -8.64
N LYS A 77 13.11 -9.03 -9.05
CA LYS A 77 13.74 -8.03 -8.18
C LYS A 77 13.05 -6.68 -8.42
N GLU A 78 12.52 -6.10 -7.37
CA GLU A 78 11.89 -4.79 -7.41
C GLU A 78 12.44 -3.94 -6.26
N TRP A 79 13.10 -2.83 -6.61
CA TRP A 79 13.87 -2.01 -5.68
C TRP A 79 14.90 -2.83 -4.86
N HIS A 80 14.69 -2.87 -3.54
CA HIS A 80 15.53 -3.58 -2.57
C HIS A 80 15.00 -4.99 -2.25
N ASP A 81 13.83 -5.34 -2.76
CA ASP A 81 13.13 -6.56 -2.44
C ASP A 81 13.19 -7.56 -3.61
N ILE A 82 13.13 -8.84 -3.25
CA ILE A 82 13.00 -9.94 -4.21
C ILE A 82 11.65 -10.58 -3.95
N PHE A 83 10.83 -10.63 -4.99
CA PHE A 83 9.52 -11.24 -5.00
C PHE A 83 9.56 -12.53 -5.81
N LEU A 84 8.84 -13.55 -5.36
CA LEU A 84 8.67 -14.83 -6.03
C LEU A 84 7.21 -14.90 -6.48
N VAL A 85 6.99 -15.11 -7.78
CA VAL A 85 5.66 -15.08 -8.41
C VAL A 85 5.57 -16.22 -9.42
N PHE A 86 4.43 -16.91 -9.47
CA PHE A 86 4.20 -17.93 -10.48
C PHE A 86 3.99 -17.30 -11.86
N ASN A 87 4.48 -17.94 -12.92
CA ASN A 87 4.38 -17.44 -14.29
C ASN A 87 2.95 -17.08 -14.72
N GLU A 88 1.97 -17.89 -14.31
CA GLU A 88 0.55 -17.65 -14.57
C GLU A 88 0.00 -16.42 -13.83
N ASP A 89 0.59 -16.10 -12.68
CA ASP A 89 0.20 -15.00 -11.80
C ASP A 89 0.93 -13.68 -12.10
N VAL A 90 1.99 -13.69 -12.92
CA VAL A 90 2.76 -12.48 -13.26
C VAL A 90 1.86 -11.41 -13.90
N GLY A 91 1.03 -11.78 -14.88
CA GLY A 91 0.11 -10.84 -15.53
C GLY A 91 -0.93 -10.24 -14.56
N PRO A 92 -1.66 -11.08 -13.81
CA PRO A 92 -2.54 -10.66 -12.73
C PRO A 92 -1.84 -9.81 -11.63
N ALA A 93 -0.57 -10.09 -11.30
CA ALA A 93 0.22 -9.34 -10.33
C ALA A 93 0.60 -7.95 -10.83
N LEU A 94 0.95 -7.84 -12.12
CA LEU A 94 1.25 -6.55 -12.76
C LEU A 94 0.00 -5.71 -13.02
N ARG A 95 -1.19 -6.34 -13.11
CA ARG A 95 -2.48 -5.63 -13.12
C ARG A 95 -2.91 -5.17 -11.74
N LYS A 96 -2.27 -5.65 -10.67
CA LYS A 96 -2.44 -5.15 -9.31
C LYS A 96 -1.72 -3.79 -9.28
N PRO A 97 -2.44 -2.66 -9.20
CA PRO A 97 -1.80 -1.35 -9.32
C PRO A 97 -1.00 -1.06 -8.06
N CYS A 98 0.33 -1.10 -8.17
CA CYS A 98 1.25 -0.53 -7.18
C CYS A 98 2.27 0.32 -7.94
N ASP A 99 1.87 1.55 -8.26
CA ASP A 99 2.71 2.75 -8.34
C ASP A 99 1.84 3.88 -8.93
N HIS A 100 1.72 5.00 -8.20
CA HIS A 100 1.08 6.20 -8.70
C HIS A 100 1.99 6.84 -9.76
N ASP A 101 1.71 6.56 -11.03
CA ASP A 101 2.29 7.30 -12.16
C ASP A 101 1.86 8.78 -12.05
N ALA A 102 2.74 9.72 -12.43
CA ALA A 102 2.42 11.15 -12.43
C ALA A 102 1.21 11.47 -13.32
N ASP A 103 1.01 10.71 -14.41
CA ASP A 103 -0.20 10.79 -15.23
C ASP A 103 -1.43 10.28 -14.47
N TYR A 104 -1.29 9.22 -13.69
CA TYR A 104 -2.35 8.73 -12.81
C TYR A 104 -2.70 9.76 -11.73
N ASP A 105 -1.71 10.36 -11.09
CA ASP A 105 -1.89 11.44 -10.11
C ASP A 105 -2.53 12.67 -10.75
N ALA A 106 -2.13 13.05 -11.96
CA ALA A 106 -2.75 14.14 -12.71
C ALA A 106 -4.22 13.83 -13.06
N ILE A 107 -4.52 12.58 -13.43
CA ILE A 107 -5.89 12.12 -13.66
C ILE A 107 -6.71 12.15 -12.36
N VAL A 108 -6.14 11.70 -11.25
CA VAL A 108 -6.78 11.73 -9.93
C VAL A 108 -7.03 13.18 -9.49
N LEU A 109 -6.06 14.07 -9.69
CA LEU A 109 -6.18 15.49 -9.40
C LEU A 109 -7.24 16.16 -10.27
N ALA A 110 -7.27 15.87 -11.57
CA ALA A 110 -8.30 16.37 -12.48
C ALA A 110 -9.70 15.88 -12.07
N ARG A 111 -9.81 14.62 -11.60
CA ARG A 111 -11.06 14.08 -11.06
C ARG A 111 -11.46 14.77 -9.77
N ALA A 112 -10.55 14.96 -8.83
CA ALA A 112 -10.79 15.68 -7.58
C ALA A 112 -11.28 17.11 -7.86
N ALA A 113 -10.58 17.84 -8.74
CA ALA A 113 -10.98 19.19 -9.17
C ALA A 113 -12.37 19.19 -9.84
N SER A 114 -12.69 18.18 -10.65
CA SER A 114 -14.01 18.05 -11.27
C SER A 114 -15.12 17.86 -10.23
N ILE A 115 -14.87 17.07 -9.18
CA ILE A 115 -15.84 16.82 -8.10
C ILE A 115 -16.11 18.12 -7.33
N VAL A 116 -15.06 18.79 -6.85
CA VAL A 116 -15.17 20.05 -6.11
C VAL A 116 -15.88 21.10 -6.97
N ARG A 117 -15.48 21.24 -8.24
CA ARG A 117 -16.12 22.18 -9.17
C ARG A 117 -17.61 21.89 -9.36
N LYS A 118 -18.00 20.62 -9.53
CA LYS A 118 -19.42 20.26 -9.67
C LYS A 118 -20.23 20.61 -8.44
N ASP A 119 -19.67 20.42 -7.25
CA ASP A 119 -20.34 20.77 -5.99
C ASP A 119 -20.52 22.29 -5.86
N MET A 120 -19.48 23.07 -6.21
CA MET A 120 -19.55 24.54 -6.28
C MET A 120 -20.69 25.03 -7.19
N PHE A 121 -20.89 24.39 -8.34
CA PHE A 121 -21.95 24.78 -9.30
C PHE A 121 -23.34 24.21 -8.98
N ARG A 122 -23.45 23.31 -8.00
CA ARG A 122 -24.74 22.74 -7.55
C ARG A 122 -25.35 23.51 -6.38
N MET A 123 -24.57 24.32 -5.67
CA MET A 123 -25.12 25.24 -4.68
C MET A 123 -25.94 26.31 -5.40
N GLU A 124 -27.24 26.37 -5.12
CA GLU A 124 -28.07 27.51 -5.47
C GLU A 124 -27.64 28.69 -4.59
N THR A 125 -26.74 29.52 -5.09
CA THR A 125 -26.35 30.73 -4.38
C THR A 125 -27.48 31.74 -4.52
N SER A 126 -28.27 31.93 -3.45
CA SER A 126 -29.16 33.06 -3.34
C SER A 126 -28.32 34.31 -3.12
N PHE A 127 -27.85 34.93 -4.20
CA PHE A 127 -27.15 36.20 -4.12
C PHE A 127 -28.16 37.31 -3.82
N THR A 128 -28.50 37.46 -2.54
CA THR A 128 -29.25 38.62 -2.06
C THR A 128 -28.28 39.79 -1.95
N VAL A 129 -28.65 40.93 -2.52
CA VAL A 129 -27.84 42.16 -2.72
C VAL A 129 -27.24 42.75 -1.42
N THR A 130 -27.60 42.21 -0.26
CA THR A 130 -27.07 42.58 1.05
C THR A 130 -26.03 41.58 1.52
N PHE A 131 -24.78 42.03 1.62
CA PHE A 131 -23.71 41.32 2.31
C PHE A 131 -23.94 41.36 3.83
N ASP A 132 -24.79 40.46 4.33
CA ASP A 132 -24.92 40.21 5.76
C ASP A 132 -23.75 39.31 6.20
N SER A 133 -23.22 39.50 7.41
CA SER A 133 -22.03 38.78 7.90
C SER A 133 -22.20 37.25 7.99
N GLN A 134 -23.43 36.76 7.84
CA GLN A 134 -23.83 35.36 7.98
C GLN A 134 -23.83 34.59 6.65
N TYR A 135 -23.69 35.29 5.52
CA TYR A 135 -23.69 34.65 4.18
C TYR A 135 -22.37 33.93 3.88
N GLN A 136 -21.26 34.35 4.49
CA GLN A 136 -19.95 33.80 4.16
C GLN A 136 -19.78 32.36 4.66
N GLU A 137 -20.35 32.01 5.82
CA GLU A 137 -20.22 30.65 6.38
C GLU A 137 -21.06 29.58 5.67
N SER A 138 -22.11 29.99 4.93
CA SER A 138 -23.02 29.07 4.23
C SER A 138 -22.84 29.03 2.71
N SER A 139 -21.93 29.84 2.17
CA SER A 139 -21.72 29.99 0.71
C SER A 139 -20.63 29.08 0.14
N ASP A 140 -19.81 28.44 0.99
CA ASP A 140 -18.72 27.58 0.55
C ASP A 140 -19.12 26.10 0.59
N PRO A 141 -18.92 25.32 -0.49
CA PRO A 141 -19.23 23.90 -0.48
C PRO A 141 -18.32 23.14 0.48
N ASN A 142 -18.92 22.24 1.26
CA ASN A 142 -18.18 21.40 2.20
C ASN A 142 -17.07 20.59 1.50
N SER A 143 -17.25 20.18 0.24
CA SER A 143 -16.21 19.47 -0.52
C SER A 143 -14.97 20.33 -0.79
N LEU A 144 -15.15 21.64 -1.01
CA LEU A 144 -14.05 22.58 -1.19
C LEU A 144 -13.30 22.78 0.12
N MET A 145 -14.01 23.01 1.22
CA MET A 145 -13.42 23.17 2.55
C MET A 145 -12.65 21.92 2.99
N ALA A 146 -13.23 20.73 2.76
CA ALA A 146 -12.57 19.47 3.04
C ALA A 146 -11.30 19.30 2.18
N PHE A 147 -11.37 19.60 0.88
CA PHE A 147 -10.22 19.46 -0.02
C PHE A 147 -9.07 20.40 0.36
N VAL A 148 -9.36 21.66 0.71
CA VAL A 148 -8.35 22.62 1.18
C VAL A 148 -7.75 22.17 2.52
N SER A 149 -8.58 21.68 3.44
CA SER A 149 -8.10 21.14 4.71
C SER A 149 -7.16 19.94 4.50
N MET A 150 -7.50 19.04 3.60
CA MET A 150 -6.66 17.89 3.23
C MET A 150 -5.32 18.31 2.59
N ILE A 151 -5.28 19.43 1.86
CA ILE A 151 -4.03 19.97 1.30
C ILE A 151 -3.14 20.55 2.40
N LEU A 152 -3.71 21.31 3.34
CA LEU A 152 -2.94 22.03 4.37
C LEU A 152 -2.48 21.12 5.50
N HIS A 153 -3.29 20.14 5.89
CA HIS A 153 -3.07 19.31 7.08
C HIS A 153 -2.90 17.82 6.76
N GLY A 154 -3.02 17.43 5.50
CA GLY A 154 -3.14 16.04 5.09
C GLY A 154 -4.54 15.47 5.32
N PRO A 155 -4.83 14.27 4.78
CA PRO A 155 -6.10 13.58 5.02
C PRO A 155 -6.18 13.13 6.49
N ASN A 156 -7.01 13.83 7.28
CA ASN A 156 -7.23 13.54 8.69
C ASN A 156 -8.72 13.36 8.99
N ILE A 157 -9.04 12.36 9.81
CA ILE A 157 -10.41 12.00 10.24
C ILE A 157 -10.78 12.77 11.52
N THR A 158 -9.81 13.32 12.25
CA THR A 158 -10.09 14.06 13.49
C THR A 158 -10.47 15.51 13.23
N THR A 159 -11.76 15.77 13.49
CA THR A 159 -12.35 17.05 13.93
C THR A 159 -12.34 18.21 12.94
N LEU A 160 -13.31 18.17 12.04
CA LEU A 160 -13.98 19.33 11.44
C LEU A 160 -14.86 20.04 12.50
N GLY A 161 -14.26 20.34 13.65
CA GLY A 161 -14.95 20.83 14.82
C GLY A 161 -13.93 21.28 15.85
N ASN A 162 -13.44 22.51 15.69
CA ASN A 162 -13.25 23.51 16.75
C ASN A 162 -12.36 24.65 16.22
N ASN A 163 -13.02 25.75 15.84
CA ASN A 163 -12.64 27.13 16.15
C ASN A 163 -11.22 27.63 15.79
N ASP A 164 -10.78 27.51 14.54
CA ASP A 164 -9.69 28.35 14.00
C ASP A 164 -10.18 29.19 12.82
N THR A 165 -11.20 30.03 13.06
CA THR A 165 -11.66 31.09 12.15
C THR A 165 -10.68 32.28 12.02
N GLY A 166 -9.47 32.17 12.57
CA GLY A 166 -8.47 33.25 12.57
C GLY A 166 -7.61 33.36 11.31
N MET A 167 -7.47 32.30 10.50
CA MET A 167 -6.37 32.25 9.51
C MET A 167 -6.77 32.35 8.04
N PHE A 168 -8.07 32.28 7.69
CA PHE A 168 -8.51 32.50 6.32
C PHE A 168 -8.63 33.99 5.92
N ASN A 169 -8.43 34.92 6.87
CA ASN A 169 -8.55 36.37 6.63
C ASN A 169 -7.32 37.01 5.94
N CYS A 170 -6.29 36.25 5.57
CA CYS A 170 -5.09 36.82 4.96
C CYS A 170 -5.07 36.80 3.42
N PHE A 171 -6.03 36.16 2.73
CA PHE A 171 -5.95 36.03 1.27
C PHE A 171 -6.73 37.08 0.46
N VAL A 172 -7.46 38.00 1.12
CA VAL A 172 -8.21 39.08 0.43
C VAL A 172 -7.70 40.47 0.85
N ARG A 173 -6.39 40.68 0.76
CA ARG A 173 -5.82 42.04 0.88
C ARG A 173 -4.67 42.26 -0.10
N CYS A 174 -4.96 42.05 -1.38
CA CYS A 174 -4.20 42.63 -2.49
C CYS A 174 -5.18 43.16 -3.55
N ARG A 175 -5.79 44.31 -3.29
CA ARG A 175 -5.80 45.45 -4.20
C ARG A 175 -6.21 46.72 -3.46
#